data_AF-A0A2S9GDY9-F1
#
_entry.id   AF-A0A2S9GDY9-F1
#
_cell.length_a   1.000
_cell.length_b   1.000
_cell.length_c   1.000
_cell.angle_alpha   90.00
_cell.angle_beta   90.00
_cell.angle_gamma   90.00
#
_symmetry.space_group_name_H-M   'P 1'
#
loop_
_entity.id
_entity.type
_entity.pdbx_description
1 polymer ?
#
loop_
_entity_poly.entity_id
_entity_poly.type
_entity_poly.pdbx_seq_one_letter_code
_entity_poly.pdbx_strand_id
1 'polypeptide(L)' 'MDALLGIDIGTGSTKGVLTDAGGTVLATEPVHHSMDLPRPGWAEFDAEAVWWREICQISAALVARLPQYAVL' A
#
# COMPACT_ATOMS: atom_id res chain seq x y z
N MET A 1 0.45 18.54 12.07
CA MET A 1 0.46 18.46 10.59
C MET A 1 -0.42 17.29 10.20
N ASP A 2 -1.36 17.50 9.30
CA ASP A 2 -2.21 16.40 8.82
C ASP A 2 -1.43 15.58 7.79
N ALA A 3 -1.49 14.26 7.92
CA ALA A 3 -0.92 13.31 6.98
C ALA A 3 -2.04 12.50 6.33
N LEU A 4 -1.91 12.24 5.03
CA LEU A 4 -2.86 11.48 4.22
C LEU A 4 -2.21 10.17 3.80
N LEU A 5 -2.94 9.06 3.96
CA LEU A 5 -2.53 7.73 3.50
C LEU A 5 -3.29 7.38 2.23
N GLY A 6 -2.56 7.11 1.14
CA GLY A 6 -3.10 6.57 -0.10
C GLY A 6 -2.67 5.13 -0.31
N ILE A 7 -3.55 4.31 -0.90
CA ILE A 7 -3.27 2.93 -1.29
C ILE A 7 -3.66 2.75 -2.77
N ASP A 8 -2.75 2.17 -3.55
CA ASP A 8 -2.92 1.82 -4.95
C ASP A 8 -2.72 0.31 -5.13
N ILE A 9 -3.78 -0.42 -5.46
CA ILE A 9 -3.73 -1.86 -5.72
C ILE A 9 -3.62 -2.08 -7.22
N GLY A 10 -2.41 -2.42 -7.67
CA GLY A 10 -2.15 -2.82 -9.04
C GLY A 10 -2.14 -4.33 -9.22
N THR A 11 -2.00 -4.78 -10.48
CA THR A 11 -1.95 -6.21 -10.81
C THR A 11 -0.74 -6.93 -10.22
N GLY A 12 0.43 -6.30 -10.15
CA GLY A 12 1.66 -6.94 -9.65
C GLY A 12 2.14 -6.46 -8.28
N SER A 13 1.44 -5.50 -7.68
CA SER A 13 1.82 -4.92 -6.40
C SER A 13 0.72 -4.06 -5.81
N THR A 14 0.64 -4.03 -4.49
CA THR A 14 -0.03 -2.98 -3.73
C THR A 14 1.01 -1.95 -3.29
N LYS A 15 0.72 -0.66 -3.43
CA LYS A 15 1.61 0.43 -3.03
C LYS A 15 0.89 1.37 -2.07
N GLY A 16 1.52 1.69 -0.95
CA GLY A 16 1.09 2.77 -0.08
C GLY A 16 1.93 4.03 -0.27
N VAL A 17 1.30 5.18 -0.04
CA VAL A 17 1.95 6.48 0.00
C VAL A 17 1.44 7.26 1.22
N LEU A 18 2.36 7.89 1.94
CA LEU A 18 2.07 8.86 2.97
C LEU A 18 2.42 10.24 2.44
N THR A 19 1.48 11.18 2.48
CA THR A 19 1.70 12.57 2.06
C THR A 19 1.35 13.55 3.16
N ASP A 20 1.87 14.78 3.08
CA ASP A 20 1.27 15.91 3.78
C ASP A 20 0.00 16.40 3.05
N ALA A 21 -0.70 17.37 3.63
CA ALA A 21 -1.88 17.99 3.02
C ALA A 21 -1.58 18.84 1.77
N GLY A 22 -0.31 19.17 1.52
CA GLY A 22 0.16 19.86 0.31
C GLY A 22 0.49 18.93 -0.86
N GLY A 23 0.44 17.61 -0.64
CA GLY A 23 0.77 16.60 -1.64
C GLY A 23 2.25 16.22 -1.68
N THR A 24 3.08 16.70 -0.73
CA THR A 24 4.47 16.24 -0.60
C THR A 24 4.48 14.78 -0.18
N VAL A 25 5.15 13.92 -0.94
CA VAL A 25 5.33 12.52 -0.56
C VAL A 25 6.34 12.44 0.58
N LEU A 26 5.89 11.97 1.73
CA LEU A 26 6.71 11.76 2.92
C LEU A 26 7.36 10.38 2.88
N ALA A 27 6.58 9.34 2.56
CA ALA A 27 7.05 7.96 2.47
C ALA A 27 6.22 7.12 1.51
N THR A 28 6.81 6.02 1.02
CA THR A 28 6.11 5.00 0.21
C THR A 28 6.44 3.60 0.72
N GLU A 29 5.54 2.65 0.48
CA GLU A 29 5.75 1.24 0.83
C GLU A 29 5.10 0.33 -0.23
N PRO A 30 5.90 -0.33 -1.09
CA PRO A 30 5.40 -1.32 -2.03
C PRO A 30 5.42 -2.73 -1.45
N VAL A 31 4.40 -3.53 -1.77
CA VAL A 31 4.38 -4.97 -1.58
C VAL A 31 4.04 -5.63 -2.91
N HIS A 32 4.86 -6.59 -3.33
CA HIS A 32 4.67 -7.31 -4.59
C HIS A 32 3.83 -8.57 -4.37
N HIS A 33 2.93 -8.84 -5.31
CA HIS A 33 2.09 -10.03 -5.31
C HIS A 33 1.97 -10.63 -6.70
N SER A 34 1.51 -11.88 -6.75
CA SER A 34 1.27 -12.61 -7.98
C SER A 34 -0.21 -12.95 -8.11
N MET A 35 -0.65 -13.02 -9.35
CA MET A 35 -2.00 -13.40 -9.73
C MET A 35 -2.08 -14.91 -9.91
N ASP A 36 -3.18 -15.52 -9.50
CA ASP A 36 -3.45 -16.92 -9.76
C ASP A 36 -4.03 -17.08 -11.17
N LEU A 37 -3.46 -18.03 -11.92
CA LEU A 37 -3.83 -18.33 -13.31
C LEU A 37 -4.24 -19.81 -13.44
N PRO A 38 -5.35 -20.24 -12.81
CA PRO A 38 -5.69 -21.66 -12.70
C PRO A 38 -6.06 -22.30 -14.06
N ARG A 39 -6.48 -21.48 -15.04
CA ARG A 39 -6.88 -21.90 -16.39
C ARG A 39 -6.51 -20.83 -17.43
N PRO A 40 -6.32 -21.20 -18.71
CA PRO A 40 -6.14 -20.23 -19.77
C PRO A 40 -7.28 -19.20 -19.82
N GLY A 41 -6.90 -17.91 -19.88
CA GLY A 41 -7.85 -16.79 -19.91
C GLY A 41 -8.45 -16.38 -18.55
N TRP A 42 -8.05 -17.05 -17.46
CA TRP A 42 -8.49 -16.73 -16.11
C TRP A 42 -7.38 -15.99 -15.34
N ALA A 43 -7.80 -15.06 -14.50
CA ALA A 43 -6.93 -14.22 -13.69
C ALA A 43 -7.63 -13.90 -12.37
N GLU A 44 -7.08 -14.40 -11.26
CA GLU A 44 -7.72 -14.37 -9.95
C GLU A 44 -6.77 -13.86 -8.86
N PHE A 45 -7.34 -13.29 -7.82
CA PHE A 45 -6.65 -12.94 -6.58
C PHE A 45 -7.51 -13.37 -5.40
N ASP A 46 -6.88 -13.93 -4.37
CA ASP A 46 -7.49 -14.02 -3.07
C ASP A 46 -7.47 -12.63 -2.41
N ALA A 47 -8.65 -12.01 -2.30
CA ALA A 47 -8.78 -10.64 -1.78
C ALA A 47 -8.30 -10.51 -0.34
N GLU A 48 -8.47 -11.53 0.50
CA GLU A 48 -8.08 -11.50 1.91
C GLU A 48 -6.59 -11.82 2.06
N ALA A 49 -6.15 -12.93 1.45
CA ALA A 49 -4.78 -13.39 1.59
C ALA A 49 -3.76 -12.51 0.87
N VAL A 50 -4.19 -11.78 -0.18
CA VAL A 50 -3.34 -10.86 -0.93
C VAL A 50 -3.64 -9.42 -0.53
N TRP A 51 -4.74 -8.84 -1.00
CA TRP A 51 -4.95 -7.39 -0.92
C TRP A 51 -5.18 -6.88 0.50
N TRP A 52 -6.04 -7.54 1.28
CA TRP A 52 -6.31 -7.09 2.65
C TRP A 52 -5.09 -7.21 3.55
N ARG A 53 -4.40 -8.35 3.51
CA ARG A 53 -3.12 -8.55 4.20
C ARG A 53 -2.12 -7.44 3.89
N GLU A 54 -2.00 -7.08 2.62
CA GLU A 54 -1.06 -6.05 2.17
C GLU A 54 -1.48 -4.64 2.57
N ILE A 55 -2.78 -4.31 2.50
CA ILE A 55 -3.30 -3.04 3.03
C ILE A 55 -2.91 -2.90 4.50
N CYS A 56 -3.12 -3.92 5.31
CA CYS A 56 -2.76 -3.89 6.73
C CYS A 56 -1.25 -3.73 6.93
N GLN A 57 -0.43 -4.50 6.21
CA GLN A 57 1.03 -4.44 6.28
C GLN A 57 1.57 -3.05 5.90
N ILE A 58 1.12 -2.53 4.76
CA ILE A 58 1.53 -1.22 4.22
C ILE A 58 1.10 -0.11 5.16
N SER A 59 -0.15 -0.15 5.64
CA SER A 59 -0.68 0.86 6.56
C SER A 59 0.13 0.89 7.85
N ALA A 60 0.41 -0.27 8.45
CA ALA A 60 1.22 -0.35 9.66
C ALA A 60 2.65 0.17 9.44
N ALA A 61 3.28 -0.19 8.33
CA ALA A 61 4.63 0.26 7.98
C ALA A 61 4.71 1.78 7.80
N LEU A 62 3.73 2.40 7.14
CA LEU A 62 3.69 3.84 6.90
C LEU A 62 3.33 4.63 8.16
N VAL A 63 2.37 4.15 8.96
CA VAL A 63 2.02 4.78 10.24
C VAL A 63 3.19 4.78 11.20
N ALA A 64 4.00 3.72 11.23
CA ALA A 64 5.21 3.66 12.05
C ALA A 64 6.27 4.73 11.69
N ARG A 65 6.20 5.31 10.47
CA ARG A 65 7.10 6.37 10.01
C ARG A 65 6.60 7.78 10.36
N LEU A 66 5.33 7.96 10.76
CA LEU A 66 4.76 9.28 11.10
C LEU A 66 5.60 10.12 12.09
N PRO A 67 6.16 9.56 13.18
CA PRO A 67 6.96 10.34 14.13
C PRO A 67 8.17 11.03 13.50
N GLN A 68 8.70 10.49 12.39
CA GLN A 68 9.86 11.05 11.69
C GLN A 68 9.54 12.37 10.98
N TYR A 69 8.26 12.63 10.71
CA TYR A 69 7.77 13.82 10.00
C TYR A 69 6.98 14.76 10.92
N ALA A 70 6.84 14.43 12.21
CA ALA A 70 6.08 15.23 13.16
C ALA A 70 6.86 16.45 13.72
N VAL A 71 8.14 16.62 13.37
CA VAL A 71 9.07 17.61 13.94
C VAL A 71 9.58 18.64 12.92
N LEU A 72 8.91 18.77 11.77
CA LEU A 72 9.13 19.87 10.81
C LEU A 72 7.95 20.84 10.86
#